data_AF-A0A2J7TKE0-F1
#
_entry.id   AF-A0A2J7TKE0-F1
#
_cell.length_a   1.000
_cell.length_b   1.000
_cell.length_c   1.000
_cell.angle_alpha   90.00
_cell.angle_beta   90.00
_cell.angle_gamma   90.00
#
_symmetry.space_group_name_H-M   'P 1'
#
loop_
_entity.id
_entity.type
_entity.pdbx_description
1 polymer ?
#
loop_
_entity_poly.entity_id
_entity_poly.type
_entity_poly.pdbx_seq_one_letter_code
_entity_poly.pdbx_strand_id
1 'polypeptide(L)'
;MSEAAIRPSLRCKSWPARRLFAAAGLFAAAALGVLAAGPAQADRIKHPIAVFSGLDKITGRIITFEVATDETVQFGTLQITERACYTRPATEAPQTTTFVEVDEVDAKNEYKRIFSGWMFAASPGLHGIEHPIYDIWLTDCKGGKEVIASPEAVAEPSLPPPENASPAPKKATKPRRVQPQPPQPPVDNFGEPPPIQDQAPVEVAPPPGFRPPPTQPRARRQAPLDDFESPVPPGDIPDPRAR
;
A
#
# COMPACT_ATOMS: atom_id res chain seq x y z
N MET A 1 -11.22 -88.74 8.88
CA MET A 1 -10.66 -88.80 10.25
C MET A 1 -10.03 -87.46 10.53
N SER A 2 -10.31 -86.91 11.70
CA SER A 2 -9.71 -85.73 12.36
C SER A 2 -9.87 -84.33 11.79
N GLU A 3 -10.28 -83.48 12.73
CA GLU A 3 -9.93 -82.07 12.97
C GLU A 3 -10.42 -80.93 12.07
N ALA A 4 -11.48 -80.31 12.60
CA ALA A 4 -11.48 -78.95 13.14
C ALA A 4 -11.02 -77.79 12.23
N ALA A 5 -12.00 -77.01 11.77
CA ALA A 5 -11.79 -75.62 11.42
C ALA A 5 -12.86 -74.74 12.09
N ILE A 6 -12.35 -73.85 12.93
CA ILE A 6 -13.01 -72.84 13.74
C ILE A 6 -13.80 -71.87 12.85
N ARG A 7 -15.08 -71.67 13.12
CA ARG A 7 -15.84 -70.51 12.61
C ARG A 7 -16.31 -69.66 13.79
N PRO A 8 -15.81 -68.43 13.96
CA PRO A 8 -16.34 -67.51 14.95
C PRO A 8 -17.76 -67.09 14.53
N SER A 9 -18.67 -67.21 15.49
CA SER A 9 -20.08 -66.88 15.36
C SER A 9 -20.25 -65.37 15.17
N LEU A 10 -20.83 -64.98 14.03
CA LEU A 10 -21.46 -63.68 13.89
C LEU A 10 -22.66 -63.63 14.84
N ARG A 11 -22.60 -62.79 15.87
CA ARG A 11 -23.81 -62.23 16.48
C ARG A 11 -23.84 -60.74 16.23
N CYS A 12 -24.73 -60.36 15.32
CA CYS A 12 -25.29 -59.02 15.23
C CYS A 12 -25.77 -58.60 16.63
N LYS A 13 -25.17 -57.55 17.17
CA LYS A 13 -25.76 -56.82 18.29
C LYS A 13 -26.14 -55.44 17.78
N SER A 14 -27.43 -55.27 17.59
CA SER A 14 -28.11 -54.03 17.30
C SER A 14 -27.71 -52.95 18.31
N TRP A 15 -27.25 -51.81 17.81
CA TRP A 15 -27.10 -50.60 18.61
C TRP A 15 -27.62 -49.38 17.84
N PRO A 16 -28.26 -48.43 18.53
CA PRO A 16 -29.47 -47.76 18.05
C PRO A 16 -29.16 -46.49 17.27
N ALA A 17 -29.98 -46.27 16.24
CA ALA A 17 -30.04 -45.12 15.34
C ALA A 17 -30.43 -43.81 16.05
N ARG A 18 -29.60 -43.33 16.97
CA ARG A 18 -29.89 -42.13 17.78
C ARG A 18 -28.67 -41.24 18.01
N ARG A 19 -27.81 -41.00 17.02
CA ARG A 19 -26.75 -39.95 17.09
C ARG A 19 -26.36 -39.33 15.74
N LEU A 20 -27.30 -39.12 14.81
CA LEU A 20 -26.99 -38.48 13.52
C LEU A 20 -27.72 -37.15 13.26
N PHE A 21 -28.57 -36.66 14.17
CA PHE A 21 -29.32 -35.41 13.93
C PHE A 21 -28.67 -34.13 14.47
N ALA A 22 -27.50 -34.19 15.13
CA ALA A 22 -26.84 -32.98 15.64
C ALA A 22 -25.85 -32.35 14.64
N ALA A 23 -25.46 -33.05 13.57
CA ALA A 23 -24.51 -32.53 12.58
C ALA A 23 -25.17 -31.77 11.42
N ALA A 24 -26.47 -31.97 11.17
CA ALA A 24 -27.14 -31.40 9.99
C ALA A 24 -27.47 -29.90 10.14
N GLY A 25 -27.60 -29.38 11.36
CA GLY A 25 -27.96 -27.98 11.62
C GLY A 25 -26.81 -27.00 11.38
N LEU A 26 -25.55 -27.41 11.66
CA LEU A 26 -24.39 -26.54 11.50
C LEU A 26 -23.93 -26.41 10.05
N PHE A 27 -24.13 -27.42 9.21
CA PHE A 27 -23.79 -27.33 7.79
C PHE A 27 -24.76 -26.45 6.99
N ALA A 28 -26.03 -26.38 7.38
CA ALA A 28 -27.02 -25.52 6.72
C ALA A 28 -26.78 -24.02 6.98
N ALA A 29 -26.33 -23.65 8.18
CA ALA A 29 -26.01 -22.26 8.52
C ALA A 29 -24.73 -21.76 7.82
N ALA A 30 -23.71 -22.62 7.66
CA ALA A 30 -22.48 -22.27 6.94
C ALA A 30 -22.71 -22.10 5.43
N ALA A 31 -23.62 -22.88 4.83
CA ALA A 31 -23.96 -22.76 3.41
C ALA A 31 -24.73 -21.46 3.07
N LEU A 32 -25.50 -20.92 4.02
CA LEU A 32 -26.27 -19.68 3.81
C LEU A 32 -25.41 -18.40 3.92
N GLY A 33 -24.28 -18.44 4.65
CA GLY A 33 -23.39 -17.28 4.82
C GLY A 33 -22.51 -16.98 3.59
N VAL A 34 -22.25 -17.98 2.74
CA VAL A 34 -21.37 -17.83 1.57
C VAL A 34 -22.05 -17.10 0.40
N LEU A 35 -23.39 -17.07 0.34
CA LEU A 35 -24.12 -16.39 -0.74
C LEU A 35 -24.28 -14.86 -0.57
N ALA A 36 -23.84 -14.28 0.55
CA ALA A 36 -24.01 -12.85 0.83
C ALA A 36 -22.77 -11.97 0.56
N ALA A 37 -21.65 -12.56 0.13
CA ALA A 37 -20.47 -11.81 -0.27
C ALA A 37 -20.60 -11.35 -1.74
N GLY A 38 -21.29 -10.23 -1.97
CA GLY A 38 -21.28 -9.56 -3.27
C GLY A 38 -19.90 -8.99 -3.59
N PRO A 39 -19.51 -8.88 -4.88
CA PRO A 39 -18.22 -8.30 -5.27
C PRO A 39 -18.15 -6.85 -4.79
N ALA A 40 -17.08 -6.50 -4.09
CA ALA A 40 -16.76 -5.11 -3.78
C ALA A 40 -16.37 -4.39 -5.08
N GLN A 41 -17.24 -3.51 -5.57
CA GLN A 41 -16.97 -2.65 -6.72
C GLN A 41 -15.99 -1.55 -6.28
N ALA A 42 -14.74 -1.65 -6.72
CA ALA A 42 -13.73 -0.61 -6.52
C ALA A 42 -13.52 0.14 -7.84
N ASP A 43 -14.47 1.00 -8.17
CA ASP A 43 -14.38 1.86 -9.35
C ASP A 43 -13.20 2.83 -9.19
N ARG A 44 -12.27 2.82 -10.15
CA ARG A 44 -11.10 3.71 -10.16
C ARG A 44 -11.18 4.63 -11.36
N ILE A 45 -10.94 5.91 -11.15
CA ILE A 45 -10.95 6.92 -12.20
C ILE A 45 -9.52 7.18 -12.64
N LYS A 46 -9.20 6.90 -13.91
CA LYS A 46 -7.89 7.21 -14.50
C LYS A 46 -7.81 8.69 -14.85
N HIS A 47 -6.68 9.27 -14.48
CA HIS A 47 -6.33 10.66 -14.74
C HIS A 47 -5.09 10.74 -15.62
N PRO A 48 -5.07 11.63 -16.62
CA PRO A 48 -3.91 11.84 -17.50
C PRO A 48 -2.81 12.71 -16.88
N ILE A 49 -3.08 13.37 -15.74
CA ILE A 49 -2.12 14.26 -15.08
C ILE A 49 -2.03 13.89 -13.61
N ALA A 50 -0.82 13.69 -13.13
CA ALA A 50 -0.47 13.58 -11.72
C ALA A 50 0.12 14.89 -11.19
N VAL A 51 -0.26 15.26 -9.98
CA VAL A 51 0.21 16.46 -9.29
C VAL A 51 1.10 16.02 -8.14
N PHE A 52 2.39 16.35 -8.23
CA PHE A 52 3.38 16.07 -7.21
C PHE A 52 3.78 17.34 -6.47
N SER A 53 4.15 17.18 -5.21
CA SER A 53 4.84 18.22 -4.45
C SER A 53 6.25 17.74 -4.14
N GLY A 54 7.23 18.61 -4.40
CA GLY A 54 8.64 18.38 -4.15
C GLY A 54 9.19 19.38 -3.14
N LEU A 55 9.75 18.90 -2.04
CA LEU A 55 10.54 19.68 -1.09
C LEU A 55 12.02 19.55 -1.44
N ASP A 56 12.70 20.67 -1.57
CA ASP A 56 14.16 20.72 -1.55
C ASP A 56 14.63 20.94 -0.09
N LYS A 57 15.31 19.94 0.48
CA LYS A 57 15.82 19.96 1.86
C LYS A 57 16.96 20.96 2.06
N ILE A 58 17.64 21.39 1.00
CA ILE A 58 18.73 22.37 1.06
C ILE A 58 18.17 23.78 1.09
N THR A 59 17.19 24.09 0.23
CA THR A 59 16.60 25.44 0.16
C THR A 59 15.38 25.61 1.05
N GLY A 60 14.79 24.51 1.54
CA GLY A 60 13.57 24.50 2.34
C GLY A 60 12.30 24.89 1.55
N ARG A 61 12.36 24.89 0.21
CA ARG A 61 11.23 25.30 -0.65
C ARG A 61 10.45 24.09 -1.11
N ILE A 62 9.12 24.20 -1.03
CA ILE A 62 8.18 23.23 -1.61
C ILE A 62 7.66 23.81 -2.91
N ILE A 63 7.74 23.03 -3.98
CA ILE A 63 7.11 23.36 -5.26
C ILE A 63 6.11 22.27 -5.63
N THR A 64 5.05 22.67 -6.31
CA THR A 64 4.07 21.74 -6.88
C THR A 64 4.25 21.73 -8.39
N PHE A 65 4.31 20.55 -8.98
CA PHE A 65 4.47 20.36 -10.42
C PHE A 65 3.54 19.27 -10.91
N GLU A 66 3.14 19.41 -12.17
CA GLU A 66 2.23 18.48 -12.83
C GLU A 66 3.03 17.64 -13.83
N VAL A 67 2.74 16.35 -13.88
CA VAL A 67 3.39 15.37 -14.76
C VAL A 67 2.28 14.66 -15.52
N ALA A 68 2.35 14.64 -16.84
CA ALA A 68 1.40 13.86 -17.63
C ALA A 68 1.75 12.37 -17.59
N THR A 69 0.76 11.52 -17.83
CA THR A 69 0.97 10.07 -17.89
C THR A 69 1.89 9.71 -19.04
N ASP A 70 2.86 8.84 -18.73
CA ASP A 70 3.96 8.43 -19.59
C ASP A 70 4.97 9.55 -19.92
N GLU A 71 4.89 10.71 -19.25
CA GLU A 71 5.88 11.80 -19.38
C GLU A 71 6.90 11.74 -18.23
N THR A 72 8.11 12.24 -18.53
CA THR A 72 9.18 12.41 -17.55
C THR A 72 9.43 13.88 -17.29
N VAL A 73 9.32 14.30 -16.03
CA VAL A 73 9.63 15.66 -15.58
C VAL A 73 10.87 15.63 -14.70
N GLN A 74 11.68 16.69 -14.77
CA GLN A 74 12.89 16.82 -13.97
C GLN A 74 12.65 17.73 -12.76
N PHE A 75 13.02 17.23 -11.57
CA PHE A 75 13.06 18.00 -10.33
C PHE A 75 14.46 17.89 -9.72
N GLY A 76 15.27 18.94 -9.88
CA GLY A 76 16.67 18.94 -9.45
C GLY A 76 17.49 17.88 -10.19
N THR A 77 18.01 16.91 -9.45
CA THR A 77 18.76 15.77 -10.01
C THR A 77 17.90 14.53 -10.22
N LEU A 78 16.60 14.60 -9.92
CA LEU A 78 15.67 13.49 -10.07
C LEU A 78 14.86 13.66 -11.36
N GLN A 79 14.68 12.57 -12.09
CA GLN A 79 13.73 12.43 -13.18
C GLN A 79 12.57 11.55 -12.72
N ILE A 80 11.37 12.09 -12.82
CA ILE A 80 10.15 11.46 -12.34
C ILE A 80 9.31 11.12 -13.56
N THR A 81 9.06 9.82 -13.75
CA THR A 81 8.22 9.31 -14.85
C THR A 81 6.94 8.74 -14.28
N GLU A 82 5.82 9.38 -14.59
CA GLU A 82 4.50 8.93 -14.16
C GLU A 82 3.95 7.87 -15.12
N ARG A 83 3.42 6.76 -14.60
CA ARG A 83 2.93 5.64 -15.44
C ARG A 83 1.42 5.43 -15.33
N ALA A 84 0.84 5.70 -14.16
CA ALA A 84 -0.60 5.65 -13.95
C ALA A 84 -1.02 6.49 -12.75
N CYS A 85 -2.07 7.30 -12.89
CA CYS A 85 -2.68 8.09 -11.82
C CYS A 85 -4.16 7.72 -11.67
N TYR A 86 -4.55 7.26 -10.47
CA TYR A 86 -5.90 6.82 -10.16
C TYR A 86 -6.49 7.55 -8.96
N THR A 87 -7.76 7.91 -9.05
CA THR A 87 -8.55 8.48 -7.94
C THR A 87 -9.84 7.69 -7.75
N ARG A 88 -10.37 7.67 -6.53
CA ARG A 88 -11.69 7.07 -6.25
C ARG A 88 -12.84 8.04 -6.54
N PRO A 89 -14.03 7.55 -6.93
CA PRO A 89 -15.21 8.38 -7.07
C PRO A 89 -15.62 9.00 -5.73
N ALA A 90 -16.35 10.12 -5.79
CA ALA A 90 -16.79 10.88 -4.62
C ALA A 90 -17.77 10.11 -3.69
N THR A 91 -18.26 8.94 -4.11
CA THR A 91 -19.12 8.06 -3.30
C THR A 91 -18.35 7.23 -2.27
N GLU A 92 -17.03 7.12 -2.41
CA GLU A 92 -16.15 6.41 -1.47
C GLU A 92 -15.17 7.39 -0.80
N ALA A 93 -14.45 6.92 0.24
CA ALA A 93 -13.37 7.69 0.84
C ALA A 93 -12.34 8.11 -0.22
N PRO A 94 -11.97 9.40 -0.28
CA PRO A 94 -11.04 9.91 -1.28
C PRO A 94 -9.69 9.23 -1.09
N GLN A 95 -9.24 8.51 -2.11
CA GLN A 95 -7.91 7.92 -2.17
C GLN A 95 -7.38 8.10 -3.57
N THR A 96 -6.22 8.74 -3.64
CA THR A 96 -5.50 9.01 -4.88
C THR A 96 -4.18 8.25 -4.82
N THR A 97 -3.89 7.49 -5.86
CA THR A 97 -2.67 6.68 -5.96
C THR A 97 -2.04 6.83 -7.33
N THR A 98 -0.71 6.82 -7.39
CA THR A 98 0.04 6.90 -8.65
C THR A 98 1.13 5.83 -8.67
N PHE A 99 1.38 5.23 -9.82
CA PHE A 99 2.60 4.47 -10.05
C PHE A 99 3.63 5.37 -10.70
N VAL A 100 4.83 5.42 -10.12
CA VAL A 100 5.88 6.32 -10.56
C VAL A 100 7.23 5.63 -10.51
N GLU A 101 8.05 5.94 -11.49
CA GLU A 101 9.45 5.53 -11.59
C GLU A 101 10.31 6.77 -11.44
N VAL A 102 11.33 6.69 -10.57
CA VAL A 102 12.20 7.82 -10.28
C VAL A 102 13.64 7.41 -10.48
N ASP A 103 14.31 8.15 -11.35
CA ASP A 103 15.70 7.97 -11.70
C ASP A 103 16.50 9.16 -11.19
N GLU A 104 17.63 8.89 -10.54
CA GLU A 104 18.61 9.90 -10.16
C GLU A 104 19.62 10.07 -11.30
N VAL A 105 19.95 11.31 -11.62
CA VAL A 105 20.95 11.68 -12.61
C VAL A 105 22.25 12.05 -11.90
N ASP A 106 23.28 11.21 -12.05
CA ASP A 106 24.61 11.47 -11.47
C ASP A 106 25.37 12.57 -12.25
N ALA A 107 26.46 13.09 -11.69
CA ALA A 107 27.34 14.08 -12.32
C ALA A 107 27.94 13.61 -13.67
N LYS A 108 27.98 12.29 -13.90
CA LYS A 108 28.39 11.67 -15.18
C LYS A 108 27.24 11.48 -16.17
N ASN A 109 26.04 11.97 -15.84
CA ASN A 109 24.83 11.85 -16.63
C ASN A 109 24.37 10.38 -16.83
N GLU A 110 24.63 9.54 -15.83
CA GLU A 110 24.10 8.17 -15.75
C GLU A 110 22.78 8.17 -14.98
N TYR A 111 21.80 7.41 -15.47
CA TYR A 111 20.48 7.28 -14.87
C TYR A 111 20.42 6.05 -13.98
N LYS A 112 20.14 6.25 -12.70
CA LYS A 112 19.99 5.16 -11.73
C LYS A 112 18.60 5.18 -11.12
N ARG A 113 17.85 4.09 -11.27
CA ARG A 113 16.55 3.94 -10.63
C ARG A 113 16.68 3.87 -9.12
N ILE A 114 16.13 4.87 -8.42
CA ILE A 114 16.12 4.92 -6.96
C ILE A 114 14.77 4.49 -6.37
N PHE A 115 13.70 4.64 -7.15
CA PHE A 115 12.35 4.28 -6.71
C PHE A 115 11.51 3.79 -7.89
N SER A 116 10.67 2.79 -7.64
CA SER A 116 9.64 2.32 -8.56
C SER A 116 8.52 1.72 -7.74
N GLY A 117 7.34 2.34 -7.75
CA GLY A 117 6.24 1.85 -6.94
C GLY A 117 5.03 2.75 -6.92
N TRP A 118 4.05 2.31 -6.11
CA TRP A 118 2.82 3.05 -5.86
C TRP A 118 3.04 4.09 -4.76
N MET A 119 2.59 5.32 -4.99
CA MET A 119 2.46 6.36 -3.97
C MET A 119 1.00 6.65 -3.66
N PHE A 120 0.75 7.19 -2.47
CA PHE A 120 -0.59 7.49 -1.98
C PHE A 120 -0.67 8.93 -1.49
N ALA A 121 -1.58 9.72 -2.05
CA ALA A 121 -1.75 11.13 -1.68
C ALA A 121 -2.22 11.29 -0.23
N ALA A 122 -3.05 10.38 0.26
CA ALA A 122 -3.56 10.40 1.63
C ALA A 122 -2.52 9.96 2.68
N SER A 123 -1.39 9.37 2.26
CA SER A 123 -0.37 8.83 3.16
C SER A 123 1.02 8.96 2.53
N PRO A 124 1.52 10.20 2.37
CA PRO A 124 2.81 10.45 1.72
C PRO A 124 3.99 9.82 2.48
N GLY A 125 3.88 9.68 3.81
CA GLY A 125 4.93 9.04 4.62
C GLY A 125 5.03 7.51 4.47
N LEU A 126 4.10 6.85 3.78
CA LEU A 126 4.16 5.41 3.55
C LEU A 126 5.00 5.06 2.32
N HIS A 127 4.81 5.81 1.23
CA HIS A 127 5.45 5.55 -0.06
C HIS A 127 5.77 6.87 -0.80
N GLY A 128 6.41 7.82 -0.13
CA GLY A 128 7.04 8.98 -0.74
C GLY A 128 8.49 8.70 -1.15
N ILE A 129 9.03 9.48 -2.08
CA ILE A 129 10.48 9.48 -2.33
C ILE A 129 11.14 10.32 -1.26
N GLU A 130 11.99 9.68 -0.47
CA GLU A 130 12.86 10.33 0.49
C GLU A 130 14.29 10.28 -0.04
N HIS A 131 14.71 11.33 -0.75
CA HIS A 131 16.08 11.49 -1.20
C HIS A 131 16.85 12.33 -0.17
N PRO A 132 18.19 12.17 -0.04
CA PRO A 132 18.98 12.98 0.92
C PRO A 132 18.85 14.49 0.72
N ILE A 133 18.49 14.92 -0.50
CA ILE A 133 18.36 16.32 -0.90
C ILE A 133 16.90 16.71 -1.20
N TYR A 134 16.06 15.77 -1.66
CA TYR A 134 14.73 16.07 -2.17
C TYR A 134 13.67 15.13 -1.57
N ASP A 135 12.50 15.63 -1.22
CA ASP A 135 11.34 14.78 -0.93
C ASP A 135 10.27 15.01 -1.95
N ILE A 136 9.71 13.94 -2.51
CA ILE A 136 8.65 14.05 -3.50
C ILE A 136 7.51 13.14 -3.09
N TRP A 137 6.30 13.69 -3.09
CA TRP A 137 5.08 12.95 -2.80
C TRP A 137 3.95 13.35 -3.74
N LEU A 138 3.06 12.39 -3.99
CA LEU A 138 1.83 12.62 -4.72
C LEU A 138 0.91 13.51 -3.88
N THR A 139 0.31 14.52 -4.52
CA THR A 139 -0.69 15.39 -3.90
C THR A 139 -2.09 15.12 -4.44
N ASP A 140 -2.23 15.01 -5.77
CA ASP A 140 -3.53 14.75 -6.40
C ASP A 140 -3.38 14.22 -7.84
N CYS A 141 -4.46 13.79 -8.48
CA CYS A 141 -4.55 13.54 -9.92
C CYS A 141 -5.61 14.44 -10.56
N LYS A 142 -5.37 14.94 -11.77
CA LYS A 142 -6.28 15.88 -12.47
C LYS A 142 -6.54 15.47 -13.92
N GLY A 143 -7.62 16.02 -14.49
CA GLY A 143 -7.96 15.90 -15.91
C GLY A 143 -8.64 14.59 -16.32
N GLY A 144 -8.89 13.67 -15.39
CA GLY A 144 -9.48 12.36 -15.64
C GLY A 144 -11.00 12.33 -15.44
N LYS A 145 -11.71 11.69 -16.37
CA LYS A 145 -13.14 11.31 -16.20
C LYS A 145 -13.40 9.85 -16.53
N GLU A 146 -12.36 9.09 -16.85
CA GLU A 146 -12.48 7.70 -17.29
C GLU A 146 -12.56 6.78 -16.06
N VAL A 147 -13.76 6.30 -15.77
CA VAL A 147 -13.99 5.30 -14.72
C VAL A 147 -13.64 3.92 -15.30
N ILE A 148 -12.55 3.33 -14.82
CA ILE A 148 -12.21 1.93 -15.09
C ILE A 148 -13.03 1.10 -14.10
N ALA A 149 -14.11 0.49 -14.60
CA ALA A 149 -14.79 -0.60 -13.90
C ALA A 149 -13.81 -1.80 -13.82
N SER A 150 -13.68 -2.39 -12.64
CA SER A 150 -12.84 -3.58 -12.45
C SER A 150 -13.26 -4.68 -13.44
N PRO A 151 -12.34 -5.29 -14.22
CA PRO A 151 -12.72 -6.33 -15.16
C PRO A 151 -13.27 -7.52 -14.38
N GLU A 152 -14.55 -7.78 -14.58
CA GLU A 152 -15.19 -9.04 -14.22
C GLU A 152 -14.37 -10.17 -14.83
N ALA A 153 -14.01 -11.15 -14.00
CA ALA A 153 -13.22 -12.31 -14.40
C ALA A 153 -13.82 -12.92 -15.66
N VAL A 154 -13.12 -12.76 -16.80
CA VAL A 154 -13.47 -13.42 -18.05
C VAL A 154 -13.41 -14.91 -17.78
N ALA A 155 -14.61 -15.50 -17.69
CA ALA A 155 -14.82 -16.93 -17.67
C ALA A 155 -13.93 -17.59 -18.73
N GLU A 156 -13.04 -18.48 -18.31
CA GLU A 156 -12.27 -19.35 -19.20
C GLU A 156 -13.27 -20.11 -20.10
N PRO A 157 -13.28 -19.91 -21.42
CA PRO A 157 -14.03 -20.77 -22.31
C PRO A 157 -13.27 -22.10 -22.38
N SER A 158 -13.87 -23.15 -21.83
CA SER A 158 -13.36 -24.51 -21.93
C SER A 158 -13.29 -24.95 -23.40
N LEU A 159 -12.06 -25.10 -23.91
CA LEU A 159 -11.79 -25.69 -25.21
C LEU A 159 -12.19 -27.18 -25.21
N PRO A 160 -12.87 -27.69 -26.26
CA PRO A 160 -13.23 -29.10 -26.35
C PRO A 160 -12.01 -30.00 -26.65
N PRO A 161 -12.03 -31.30 -26.30
CA PRO A 161 -10.86 -32.18 -26.41
C PRO A 161 -10.59 -32.57 -27.87
N PRO A 162 -9.33 -32.56 -28.34
CA PRO A 162 -8.99 -33.17 -29.62
C PRO A 162 -8.84 -34.69 -29.47
N GLU A 163 -9.69 -35.43 -30.17
CA GLU A 163 -9.58 -36.87 -30.38
C GLU A 163 -8.73 -37.17 -31.63
N ASN A 164 -7.82 -38.13 -31.48
CA ASN A 164 -7.07 -38.85 -32.53
C ASN A 164 -6.00 -38.09 -33.35
N ALA A 165 -4.72 -38.34 -33.02
CA ALA A 165 -3.70 -38.75 -34.00
C ALA A 165 -2.47 -39.37 -33.30
N SER A 166 -2.05 -40.53 -33.78
CA SER A 166 -0.82 -41.28 -33.44
C SER A 166 -0.13 -41.65 -34.77
N PRO A 167 1.15 -42.04 -34.87
CA PRO A 167 2.38 -41.56 -34.22
C PRO A 167 3.57 -41.29 -35.20
N ALA A 168 4.47 -40.35 -34.83
CA ALA A 168 5.95 -40.31 -35.00
C ALA A 168 6.62 -40.45 -36.41
N PRO A 169 7.96 -40.23 -36.61
CA PRO A 169 8.97 -39.43 -35.88
C PRO A 169 9.92 -38.58 -36.79
N LYS A 170 10.69 -37.64 -36.20
CA LYS A 170 12.19 -37.58 -36.17
C LYS A 170 12.79 -36.15 -36.11
N LYS A 171 13.64 -35.99 -35.09
CA LYS A 171 14.84 -35.13 -34.95
C LYS A 171 14.69 -33.61 -34.85
N ALA A 172 14.93 -33.09 -33.64
CA ALA A 172 15.81 -31.94 -33.40
C ALA A 172 16.29 -31.90 -31.94
N THR A 173 17.62 -31.85 -31.79
CA THR A 173 18.43 -31.17 -30.78
C THR A 173 17.97 -31.13 -29.31
N LYS A 174 18.72 -31.80 -28.41
CA LYS A 174 18.57 -31.70 -26.96
C LYS A 174 19.06 -30.32 -26.45
N PRO A 175 18.24 -29.50 -25.77
CA PRO A 175 18.75 -28.50 -24.85
C PRO A 175 19.09 -29.17 -23.52
N ARG A 176 20.25 -28.81 -22.97
CA ARG A 176 20.71 -29.21 -21.63
C ARG A 176 19.68 -28.74 -20.59
N ARG A 177 19.01 -29.70 -19.94
CA ARG A 177 18.15 -29.45 -18.77
C ARG A 177 19.01 -28.92 -17.63
N VAL A 178 18.92 -27.62 -17.35
CA VAL A 178 19.34 -27.10 -16.04
C VAL A 178 18.28 -27.57 -15.05
N GLN A 179 18.68 -28.49 -14.18
CA GLN A 179 17.83 -29.00 -13.12
C GLN A 179 17.73 -27.91 -12.04
N PRO A 180 16.55 -27.43 -11.66
CA PRO A 180 16.42 -26.52 -10.54
C PRO A 180 16.88 -27.26 -9.27
N GLN A 181 17.92 -26.72 -8.63
CA GLN A 181 18.37 -27.23 -7.35
C GLN A 181 17.40 -26.73 -6.28
N PRO A 182 16.95 -27.59 -5.33
CA PRO A 182 16.12 -27.15 -4.22
C PRO A 182 16.82 -26.03 -3.43
N PRO A 183 16.09 -25.02 -2.92
CA PRO A 183 16.69 -24.04 -2.03
C PRO A 183 17.23 -24.77 -0.80
N GLN A 184 18.51 -24.58 -0.51
CA GLN A 184 19.11 -25.08 0.72
C GLN A 184 18.51 -24.30 1.91
N PRO A 185 18.24 -24.97 3.05
CA PRO A 185 17.85 -24.25 4.26
C PRO A 185 18.96 -23.28 4.68
N PRO A 186 18.62 -22.15 5.34
CA PRO A 186 19.62 -21.24 5.87
C PRO A 186 20.57 -22.01 6.79
N VAL A 187 21.87 -21.89 6.55
CA VAL A 187 22.88 -22.32 7.52
C VAL A 187 22.88 -21.29 8.65
N ASP A 188 22.33 -21.68 9.79
CA ASP A 188 22.40 -20.93 11.05
C ASP A 188 23.86 -20.89 11.51
N ASN A 189 24.63 -19.96 10.97
CA ASN A 189 25.95 -19.61 11.49
C ASN A 189 25.80 -18.39 12.40
N PHE A 190 25.02 -18.55 13.46
CA PHE A 190 25.05 -17.65 14.59
C PHE A 190 26.30 -17.99 15.39
N GLY A 191 27.42 -17.34 15.05
CA GLY A 191 28.51 -17.20 16.01
C GLY A 191 27.93 -16.64 17.31
N GLU A 192 28.27 -17.26 18.43
CA GLU A 192 27.88 -16.83 19.77
C GLU A 192 27.94 -15.30 19.90
N PRO A 193 26.84 -14.63 20.27
CA PRO A 193 26.91 -13.22 20.60
C PRO A 193 27.85 -13.05 21.81
N PRO A 194 28.75 -12.06 21.81
CA PRO A 194 29.56 -11.78 22.99
C PRO A 194 28.64 -11.45 24.18
N PRO A 195 29.03 -11.83 25.41
CA PRO A 195 28.21 -11.57 26.59
C PRO A 195 27.94 -10.08 26.70
N ILE A 196 26.65 -9.72 26.72
CA ILE A 196 26.19 -8.38 27.07
C ILE A 196 26.63 -8.12 28.51
N GLN A 197 27.64 -7.28 28.68
CA GLN A 197 27.96 -6.72 29.97
C GLN A 197 26.87 -5.70 30.29
N ASP A 198 26.17 -5.90 31.40
CA ASP A 198 25.18 -4.97 31.95
C ASP A 198 25.84 -3.59 32.16
N GLN A 199 25.77 -2.74 31.15
CA GLN A 199 26.11 -1.33 31.29
C GLN A 199 24.91 -0.66 31.94
N ALA A 200 25.08 -0.33 33.22
CA ALA A 200 24.20 0.56 33.97
C ALA A 200 23.90 1.84 33.13
N PRO A 201 22.76 2.52 33.38
CA PRO A 201 22.40 3.71 32.62
C PRO A 201 23.54 4.73 32.65
N VAL A 202 24.10 5.03 31.48
CA VAL A 202 25.05 6.13 31.32
C VAL A 202 24.26 7.42 31.50
N GLU A 203 24.31 7.97 32.71
CA GLU A 203 23.83 9.31 32.98
C GLU A 203 24.76 10.28 32.23
N VAL A 204 24.27 10.78 31.09
CA VAL A 204 25.00 11.75 30.27
C VAL A 204 25.03 13.06 31.05
N ALA A 205 26.12 13.28 31.80
CA ALA A 205 26.38 14.56 32.42
C ALA A 205 26.43 15.67 31.34
N PRO A 206 25.88 16.86 31.61
CA PRO A 206 25.96 17.97 30.67
C PRO A 206 27.42 18.38 30.42
N PRO A 207 27.76 18.82 29.20
CA PRO A 207 29.13 19.19 28.85
C PRO A 207 29.68 20.29 29.79
N PRO A 208 30.98 20.24 30.15
CA PRO A 208 31.59 21.25 31.02
C PRO A 208 31.41 22.65 30.41
N GLY A 209 30.77 23.55 31.16
CA GLY A 209 30.64 24.96 30.76
C GLY A 209 29.22 25.42 30.40
N PHE A 210 28.21 24.55 30.43
CA PHE A 210 26.82 25.00 30.27
C PHE A 210 26.32 25.71 31.54
N ARG A 211 26.26 27.04 31.52
CA ARG A 211 25.56 27.83 32.54
C ARG A 211 24.11 28.00 32.08
N PRO A 212 23.12 27.38 32.74
CA PRO A 212 21.72 27.64 32.40
C PRO A 212 21.44 29.13 32.60
N PRO A 213 20.66 29.77 31.70
CA PRO A 213 20.28 31.16 31.87
C PRO A 213 19.49 31.32 33.19
N PRO A 214 19.66 32.44 33.92
CA PRO A 214 18.88 32.68 35.13
C PRO A 214 17.40 32.64 34.77
N THR A 215 16.67 31.71 35.39
CA THR A 215 15.21 31.63 35.30
C THR A 215 14.64 32.92 35.86
N GLN A 216 14.23 33.83 34.98
CA GLN A 216 13.43 34.98 35.39
C GLN A 216 12.08 34.45 35.89
N PRO A 217 11.58 34.93 37.06
CA PRO A 217 10.22 34.66 37.45
C PRO A 217 9.32 35.14 36.31
N ARG A 218 8.48 34.25 35.77
CA ARG A 218 7.46 34.63 34.79
C ARG A 218 6.66 35.79 35.38
N ALA A 219 6.91 36.99 34.87
CA ALA A 219 6.05 38.12 35.14
C ALA A 219 4.62 37.69 34.79
N ARG A 220 3.75 37.75 35.80
CA ARG A 220 2.33 37.44 35.72
C ARG A 220 1.79 38.16 34.48
N ARG A 221 1.42 37.41 33.44
CA ARG A 221 0.76 37.99 32.26
C ARG A 221 -0.43 38.79 32.77
N GLN A 222 -0.32 40.12 32.71
CA GLN A 222 -1.49 40.98 32.86
C GLN A 222 -2.42 40.63 31.71
N ALA A 223 -3.68 40.35 32.05
CA ALA A 223 -4.72 40.13 31.05
C ALA A 223 -4.80 41.37 30.14
N PRO A 224 -5.00 41.20 28.83
CA PRO A 224 -5.28 42.33 27.95
C PRO A 224 -6.53 43.06 28.46
N LEU A 225 -6.44 44.37 28.62
CA LEU A 225 -7.60 45.23 28.78
C LEU A 225 -8.27 45.32 27.41
N ASP A 226 -9.51 44.85 27.34
CA ASP A 226 -10.42 45.04 26.21
C ASP A 226 -10.77 46.53 26.10
N ASP A 227 -9.98 47.28 25.32
CA ASP A 227 -10.27 48.66 24.93
C ASP A 227 -10.09 48.78 23.42
N PHE A 228 -11.19 48.69 22.66
CA PHE A 228 -11.57 49.62 21.58
C PHE A 228 -12.75 49.06 20.76
N GLU A 229 -13.96 49.20 21.30
CA GLU A 229 -15.17 49.26 20.46
C GLU A 229 -15.15 50.63 19.76
N SER A 230 -14.79 50.66 18.47
CA SER A 230 -14.93 51.85 17.63
C SER A 230 -16.34 51.88 17.03
N PRO A 231 -17.11 52.97 17.17
CA PRO A 231 -18.38 53.11 16.47
C PRO A 231 -18.13 53.25 14.96
N VAL A 232 -18.64 52.29 14.18
CA VAL A 232 -18.73 52.41 12.72
C VAL A 232 -19.76 53.51 12.39
N PRO A 233 -19.43 54.54 11.58
CA PRO A 233 -20.43 55.50 11.12
C PRO A 233 -21.39 54.81 10.14
N PRO A 234 -22.71 55.09 10.19
CA PRO A 234 -23.63 54.54 9.22
C PRO A 234 -23.30 55.07 7.83
N GLY A 235 -22.93 54.16 6.93
CA GLY A 235 -22.81 54.43 5.50
C GLY A 235 -24.18 54.57 4.85
N ASP A 236 -24.32 55.59 4.02
CA ASP A 236 -25.52 55.89 3.24
C ASP A 236 -25.90 54.73 2.31
N ILE A 237 -27.11 54.21 2.48
CA ILE A 237 -27.75 53.27 1.56
C ILE A 237 -28.38 54.10 0.43
N PRO A 238 -28.01 53.94 -0.85
CA PRO A 238 -28.68 54.66 -1.94
C PRO A 238 -30.11 54.13 -2.14
N ASP A 239 -31.07 55.06 -2.15
CA ASP A 239 -32.49 54.83 -2.39
C ASP A 239 -32.75 54.30 -3.82
N PRO A 240 -33.40 53.13 -3.99
CA PRO A 240 -33.72 52.58 -5.31
C PRO A 240 -34.86 53.29 -6.05
N ARG A 241 -35.41 54.42 -5.56
CA ARG A 241 -36.49 55.17 -6.22
C ARG A 241 -36.08 56.44 -6.97
N ALA A 242 -34.78 56.71 -7.15
CA ALA A 242 -34.31 57.81 -7.99
C ALA A 242 -33.99 57.35 -9.43
N ARG A 243 -34.99 56.85 -10.17
CA ARG A 243 -35.14 57.03 -11.63
C ARG A 243 -36.48 56.52 -12.15
#